data_AF-A0A8S1RAH7-F1
#
_entry.id   AF-A0A8S1RAH7-F1
#
_cell.length_a   1.000
_cell.length_b   1.000
_cell.length_c   1.000
_cell.angle_alpha   90.00
_cell.angle_beta   90.00
_cell.angle_gamma   90.00
#
_symmetry.space_group_name_H-M   'P 1'
#
loop_
_entity.id
_entity.type
_entity.pdbx_description
1 polymer ?
#
loop_
_entity_poly.entity_id
_entity_poly.type
_entity_poly.pdbx_seq_one_letter_code
_entity_poly.pdbx_strand_id
1 'polypeptide(L)'
;MEGLVSPTDSVQINWKFVTRLEKLRKLFDNNLQKKNEQNIIIQQSETVIPDWDEILSCYKDVERSHNEFNMTNIGKWKKMDNQEIDLLKIIVGLYCNIHNLQPLLMDVYDWDQVGSILFNRHWKVCRSKWMESQATSIVDHPWSREEDTILAQLYEKHAQQNRYNKWSLISMEMSKLCKSNHVRLGKQCRERWINKLNPLVEKGPWYKEEEIKLLIAVLNFGKKWSLISRTNFNNQRTENCLKNRFHTIIKRESSKFEKNQTQKQISQEQTQEDEEKLIEQIIQELKEESFLQQQSDICTKQRKKITIEQLDKNFNFNDNTIQIAIIKKNKINAVL
;
A
#
# COMPACT_ATOMS: atom_id res chain seq x y z
N MET A 1 40.73 18.38 3.53
CA MET A 1 40.48 18.75 2.12
C MET A 1 40.90 17.56 1.29
N GLU A 2 40.02 16.56 1.18
CA GLU A 2 40.24 15.39 0.34
C GLU A 2 39.63 15.67 -1.04
N GLY A 3 40.41 15.37 -2.07
CA GLY A 3 40.08 15.64 -3.46
C GLY A 3 38.89 14.81 -3.92
N LEU A 4 37.88 15.50 -4.43
CA LEU A 4 36.80 14.93 -5.23
C LEU A 4 37.38 14.45 -6.56
N VAL A 5 37.65 13.16 -6.67
CA VAL A 5 37.86 12.51 -7.97
C VAL A 5 36.49 12.44 -8.65
N SER A 6 36.32 13.25 -9.68
CA SER A 6 35.18 13.25 -10.61
C SER A 6 35.23 11.99 -11.49
N PRO A 7 34.21 11.12 -11.50
CA PRO A 7 34.17 10.00 -12.43
C PRO A 7 33.17 10.30 -13.56
N THR A 8 33.61 10.98 -14.62
CA THR A 8 32.88 11.03 -15.90
C THR A 8 33.81 11.34 -17.06
N ASP A 9 34.47 10.33 -17.63
CA ASP A 9 34.66 10.30 -19.08
C ASP A 9 33.35 9.78 -19.71
N SER A 10 32.27 10.56 -19.53
CA SER A 10 31.03 10.36 -20.27
C SER A 10 31.23 10.99 -21.64
N VAL A 11 31.07 10.21 -22.70
CA VAL A 11 31.05 10.70 -24.09
C VAL A 11 30.03 11.84 -24.20
N GLN A 12 30.49 13.09 -24.22
CA GLN A 12 29.65 14.25 -24.49
C GLN A 12 29.35 14.29 -25.99
N ILE A 13 28.29 13.60 -26.39
CA ILE A 13 27.77 13.71 -27.76
C ILE A 13 27.13 15.10 -27.91
N ASN A 14 27.69 15.95 -28.76
CA ASN A 14 27.10 17.26 -29.05
C ASN A 14 25.85 17.09 -29.92
N TRP A 15 24.68 17.20 -29.28
CA TRP A 15 23.37 16.98 -29.91
C TRP A 15 22.78 18.20 -30.62
N LYS A 16 23.51 19.33 -30.72
CA LYS A 16 22.94 20.64 -31.09
C LYS A 16 22.30 20.75 -32.48
N PHE A 17 22.47 19.78 -33.38
CA PHE A 17 21.92 19.84 -34.75
C PHE A 17 21.42 18.49 -35.27
N VAL A 18 21.10 17.56 -34.37
CA VAL A 18 20.70 16.19 -34.71
C VAL A 18 19.19 16.06 -34.58
N THR A 19 18.51 15.52 -35.60
CA THR A 19 17.06 15.30 -35.54
C THR A 19 16.72 14.27 -34.46
N ARG A 20 15.51 14.32 -33.89
CA ARG A 20 15.09 13.37 -32.83
C ARG A 20 15.27 11.91 -33.26
N LEU A 21 14.93 11.60 -34.50
CA LEU A 21 15.09 10.25 -35.07
C LEU A 21 16.56 9.86 -35.24
N GLU A 22 17.44 10.77 -35.67
CA GLU A 22 18.88 10.52 -35.72
C GLU A 22 19.47 10.29 -34.33
N LYS A 23 18.97 10.99 -33.30
CA LYS A 23 19.37 10.72 -31.91
C LYS A 23 19.00 9.30 -31.51
N LEU A 24 17.77 8.88 -31.80
CA LEU A 24 17.32 7.51 -31.55
C LEU A 24 18.16 6.48 -32.31
N ARG A 25 18.48 6.75 -33.58
CA ARG A 25 19.32 5.88 -34.41
C ARG A 25 20.71 5.71 -33.81
N LYS A 26 21.35 6.80 -33.41
CA LYS A 26 22.66 6.75 -32.73
C LYS A 26 22.60 5.95 -31.44
N LEU A 27 21.53 6.09 -30.65
CA LEU A 27 21.36 5.26 -29.46
C LEU A 27 21.25 3.77 -29.84
N PHE A 28 20.49 3.42 -30.88
CA PHE A 28 20.37 2.03 -31.31
C PHE A 28 21.69 1.44 -31.81
N ASP A 29 22.38 2.14 -32.72
CA ASP A 29 23.63 1.67 -33.33
C ASP A 29 24.75 1.50 -32.28
N ASN A 30 24.87 2.44 -31.34
CA ASN A 30 25.85 2.36 -30.25
C ASN A 30 25.53 1.20 -29.28
N ASN A 31 24.25 0.87 -29.08
CA ASN A 31 23.84 -0.31 -28.30
C ASN A 31 24.28 -1.61 -29.00
N LEU A 32 24.15 -1.70 -30.32
CA LEU A 32 24.62 -2.85 -31.10
C LEU A 32 26.14 -3.02 -31.00
N GLN A 33 26.89 -1.93 -31.03
CA GLN A 33 28.35 -1.95 -30.88
C GLN A 33 28.77 -2.42 -29.47
N LYS A 34 28.06 -1.96 -28.43
CA LYS A 34 28.29 -2.38 -27.03
C LYS A 34 27.91 -3.82 -26.73
N LYS A 35 27.09 -4.48 -27.57
CA LYS A 35 26.61 -5.85 -27.38
C LYS A 35 27.76 -6.88 -27.30
N ASN A 36 28.96 -6.52 -27.76
CA ASN A 36 30.18 -7.33 -27.68
C ASN A 36 30.98 -7.18 -26.37
N GLU A 37 30.67 -6.20 -25.50
CA GLU A 37 31.54 -5.88 -24.36
C GLU A 37 30.94 -6.04 -22.98
N GLN A 38 29.61 -6.11 -22.79
CA GLN A 38 29.06 -6.46 -21.46
C GLN A 38 27.57 -6.84 -21.46
N ASN A 39 27.31 -7.95 -20.78
CA ASN A 39 26.02 -8.60 -20.54
C ASN A 39 25.36 -8.05 -19.26
N ILE A 40 25.33 -6.72 -19.09
CA ILE A 40 24.97 -6.07 -17.81
C ILE A 40 23.91 -4.99 -18.10
N ILE A 41 22.82 -4.97 -17.31
CA ILE A 41 21.68 -4.03 -17.36
C ILE A 41 20.51 -4.40 -18.29
N ILE A 42 20.29 -5.67 -18.64
CA ILE A 42 18.95 -6.14 -19.09
C ILE A 42 18.57 -7.40 -18.30
N GLN A 43 18.47 -7.26 -16.97
CA GLN A 43 17.88 -8.29 -16.10
C GLN A 43 16.72 -7.76 -15.24
N GLN A 44 16.29 -6.50 -15.44
CA GLN A 44 15.14 -5.94 -14.74
C GLN A 44 13.96 -5.58 -15.65
N SER A 45 14.16 -5.60 -16.96
CA SER A 45 13.08 -5.45 -17.92
C SER A 45 13.22 -6.58 -18.93
N GLU A 46 12.29 -7.53 -18.93
CA GLU A 46 12.17 -8.60 -19.93
C GLU A 46 11.86 -8.05 -21.36
N THR A 47 12.36 -6.86 -21.68
CA THR A 47 12.09 -6.13 -22.90
C THR A 47 13.15 -6.51 -23.91
N VAL A 48 12.80 -7.45 -24.78
CA VAL A 48 13.55 -7.70 -26.00
C VAL A 48 13.57 -6.39 -26.80
N ILE A 49 14.76 -5.85 -27.04
CA ILE A 49 14.90 -4.66 -27.88
C ILE A 49 14.52 -5.08 -29.32
N PRO A 50 13.48 -4.48 -29.92
CA PRO A 50 13.05 -4.80 -31.28
C PRO A 50 14.12 -4.46 -32.31
N ASP A 51 13.99 -4.97 -33.53
CA ASP A 51 14.87 -4.56 -34.63
C ASP A 51 14.65 -3.08 -34.99
N TRP A 52 15.66 -2.46 -35.63
CA TRP A 52 15.59 -1.06 -36.03
C TRP A 52 14.37 -0.77 -36.90
N ASP A 53 14.02 -1.66 -37.84
CA ASP A 53 12.90 -1.41 -38.74
C ASP A 53 11.55 -1.39 -38.00
N GLU A 54 11.41 -2.22 -36.97
CA GLU A 54 10.24 -2.22 -36.09
C GLU A 54 10.17 -0.94 -35.24
N ILE A 55 11.29 -0.52 -34.66
CA ILE A 55 11.40 0.74 -33.90
C ILE A 55 11.08 1.94 -34.80
N LEU A 56 11.63 1.97 -36.02
CA LEU A 56 11.43 3.05 -36.98
C LEU A 56 9.97 3.14 -37.43
N SER A 57 9.33 1.99 -37.69
CA SER A 57 7.92 1.93 -38.04
C SER A 57 7.05 2.51 -36.92
N CYS A 58 7.23 2.02 -35.68
CA CYS A 58 6.52 2.52 -34.51
C CYS A 58 6.75 4.02 -34.28
N TYR A 59 7.99 4.49 -34.39
CA TYR A 59 8.33 5.91 -34.23
C TYR A 59 7.57 6.79 -35.23
N LYS A 60 7.53 6.39 -36.51
CA LYS A 60 6.83 7.16 -37.57
C LYS A 60 5.32 7.21 -37.34
N ASP A 61 4.72 6.13 -36.86
CA ASP A 61 3.28 6.10 -36.56
C ASP A 61 2.94 7.01 -35.37
N VAL A 62 3.74 6.97 -34.31
CA VAL A 62 3.57 7.87 -33.16
C VAL A 62 3.78 9.33 -33.58
N GLU A 63 4.78 9.61 -34.43
CA GLU A 63 5.05 10.95 -34.96
C GLU A 63 3.87 11.48 -35.77
N ARG A 64 3.30 10.66 -36.67
CA ARG A 64 2.12 11.01 -37.46
C ARG A 64 0.95 11.36 -36.55
N SER A 65 0.64 10.50 -35.58
CA SER A 65 -0.45 10.71 -34.63
C SER A 65 -0.23 11.96 -33.76
N HIS A 66 1.02 12.23 -33.37
CA HIS A 66 1.37 13.44 -32.61
C HIS A 66 1.15 14.71 -33.45
N ASN A 67 1.57 14.71 -34.71
CA ASN A 67 1.39 15.83 -35.62
C ASN A 67 -0.10 16.09 -35.92
N GLU A 68 -0.89 15.05 -36.18
CA GLU A 68 -2.34 15.14 -36.37
C GLU A 68 -3.05 15.75 -35.16
N PHE A 69 -2.68 15.33 -33.95
CA PHE A 69 -3.21 15.93 -32.73
C PHE A 69 -2.86 17.41 -32.62
N ASN A 70 -1.61 17.78 -32.87
CA ASN A 70 -1.16 19.17 -32.74
C ASN A 70 -1.82 20.12 -33.76
N MET A 71 -2.09 19.64 -34.98
CA MET A 71 -2.82 20.43 -35.99
C MET A 71 -4.26 20.73 -35.57
N THR A 72 -4.91 19.79 -34.89
CA THR A 72 -6.34 19.89 -34.52
C THR A 72 -6.56 20.45 -33.12
N ASN A 73 -5.54 20.47 -32.27
CA ASN A 73 -5.64 20.81 -30.85
C ASN A 73 -4.53 21.76 -30.38
N ILE A 74 -4.47 22.94 -31.00
CA ILE A 74 -3.49 23.98 -30.68
C ILE A 74 -3.50 24.30 -29.17
N GLY A 75 -2.32 24.26 -28.56
CA GLY A 75 -2.13 24.56 -27.13
C GLY A 75 -2.55 23.44 -26.16
N LYS A 76 -3.06 22.30 -26.65
CA LYS A 76 -3.33 21.12 -25.81
C LYS A 76 -2.19 20.11 -25.91
N TRP A 77 -2.06 19.28 -24.88
CA TRP A 77 -1.07 18.20 -24.84
C TRP A 77 -1.74 16.86 -25.15
N LYS A 78 -1.26 16.15 -26.18
CA LYS A 78 -1.71 14.78 -26.46
C LYS A 78 -1.39 13.88 -25.27
N LYS A 79 -2.36 13.12 -24.77
CA LYS A 79 -2.07 12.07 -23.78
C LYS A 79 -1.21 10.98 -24.42
N MET A 80 -0.24 10.46 -23.68
CA MET A 80 0.61 9.35 -24.14
C MET A 80 -0.22 8.07 -24.26
N ASP A 81 -0.23 7.48 -25.45
CA ASP A 81 -0.88 6.21 -25.75
C ASP A 81 0.09 5.03 -25.51
N ASN A 82 -0.38 3.80 -25.69
CA ASN A 82 0.42 2.60 -25.41
C ASN A 82 1.64 2.48 -26.33
N GLN A 83 1.49 2.82 -27.62
CA GLN A 83 2.61 2.78 -28.57
C GLN A 83 3.70 3.79 -28.18
N GLU A 84 3.32 5.00 -27.79
CA GLU A 84 4.26 6.00 -27.30
C GLU A 84 4.91 5.60 -25.96
N ILE A 85 4.18 4.89 -25.08
CA ILE A 85 4.74 4.32 -23.83
C ILE A 85 5.75 3.21 -24.13
N ASP A 86 5.48 2.34 -25.11
CA ASP A 86 6.40 1.26 -25.47
C ASP A 86 7.68 1.82 -26.11
N LEU A 87 7.53 2.82 -26.98
CA LEU A 87 8.66 3.59 -27.50
C LEU A 87 9.46 4.29 -26.39
N LEU A 88 8.78 4.87 -25.39
CA LEU A 88 9.44 5.44 -24.20
C LEU A 88 10.29 4.39 -23.46
N LYS A 89 9.77 3.17 -23.24
CA LYS A 89 10.53 2.09 -22.58
C LYS A 89 11.78 1.72 -23.38
N ILE A 90 11.65 1.59 -24.70
CA ILE A 90 12.78 1.29 -25.60
C ILE A 90 13.84 2.39 -25.52
N ILE A 91 13.44 3.66 -25.64
CA ILE A 91 14.37 4.79 -25.57
C ILE A 91 15.09 4.84 -24.21
N VAL A 92 14.37 4.64 -23.11
CA VAL A 92 14.96 4.60 -21.76
C VAL A 92 15.97 3.47 -21.64
N GLY A 93 15.64 2.26 -22.14
CA GLY A 93 16.55 1.11 -22.13
C GLY A 93 17.82 1.37 -22.93
N LEU A 94 17.68 1.85 -24.17
CA LEU A 94 18.81 2.18 -25.05
C LEU A 94 19.71 3.27 -24.43
N TYR A 95 19.09 4.32 -23.88
CA TYR A 95 19.81 5.43 -23.23
C TYR A 95 20.59 4.92 -22.02
N CYS A 96 19.93 4.19 -21.12
CA CYS A 96 20.56 3.66 -19.92
C CYS A 96 21.75 2.75 -20.23
N ASN A 97 21.65 1.88 -21.22
CA ASN A 97 22.76 0.98 -21.60
C ASN A 97 23.98 1.76 -22.13
N ILE A 98 23.77 2.78 -22.95
CA ILE A 98 24.88 3.60 -23.46
C ILE A 98 25.55 4.38 -22.36
N HIS A 99 24.78 4.90 -21.41
CA HIS A 99 25.30 5.72 -20.33
C HIS A 99 25.69 4.88 -19.09
N ASN A 100 25.53 3.55 -19.13
CA ASN A 100 25.74 2.64 -17.99
C ASN A 100 24.95 3.08 -16.74
N LEU A 101 23.70 3.49 -16.95
CA LEU A 101 22.81 3.99 -15.92
C LEU A 101 21.72 2.97 -15.59
N GLN A 102 21.18 3.09 -14.38
CA GLN A 102 19.91 2.46 -14.02
C GLN A 102 18.77 3.48 -14.19
N PRO A 103 17.62 3.12 -14.78
CA PRO A 103 16.52 4.05 -15.01
C PRO A 103 16.04 4.80 -13.76
N LEU A 104 16.03 4.15 -12.59
CA LEU A 104 15.65 4.77 -11.32
C LEU A 104 16.64 5.85 -10.86
N LEU A 105 17.90 5.75 -11.29
CA LEU A 105 18.99 6.66 -10.91
C LEU A 105 19.15 7.84 -11.88
N MET A 106 18.50 7.82 -13.04
CA MET A 106 18.48 8.93 -13.99
C MET A 106 18.03 10.24 -13.34
N ASP A 107 18.77 11.31 -13.63
CA ASP A 107 18.52 12.65 -13.14
C ASP A 107 17.61 13.48 -14.09
N VAL A 108 17.46 14.77 -13.81
CA VAL A 108 16.60 15.64 -14.62
C VAL A 108 17.13 15.78 -16.06
N TYR A 109 18.44 15.86 -16.23
CA TYR A 109 19.08 15.99 -17.54
C TYR A 109 18.90 14.73 -18.38
N ASP A 110 19.09 13.56 -17.77
CA ASP A 110 18.91 12.27 -18.43
C ASP A 110 17.47 12.11 -18.97
N TRP A 111 16.47 12.40 -18.12
CA TRP A 111 15.06 12.34 -18.51
C TRP A 111 14.69 13.41 -19.56
N ASP A 112 15.37 14.56 -19.55
CA ASP A 112 15.19 15.59 -20.57
C ASP A 112 15.75 15.15 -21.93
N GLN A 113 16.89 14.45 -21.96
CA GLN A 113 17.41 13.84 -23.19
C GLN A 113 16.43 12.82 -23.76
N VAL A 114 15.90 11.91 -22.92
CA VAL A 114 14.86 10.95 -23.33
C VAL A 114 13.62 11.67 -23.88
N GLY A 115 13.15 12.71 -23.18
CA GLY A 115 12.02 13.52 -23.62
C GLY A 115 12.25 14.23 -24.96
N SER A 116 13.48 14.72 -25.19
CA SER A 116 13.86 15.36 -26.46
C SER A 116 13.79 14.40 -27.64
N ILE A 117 14.09 13.12 -27.43
CA ILE A 117 13.99 12.07 -28.45
C ILE A 117 12.53 11.67 -28.65
N LEU A 118 11.78 11.53 -27.57
CA LEU A 118 10.35 11.22 -27.58
C LEU A 118 9.52 12.50 -27.83
N PHE A 119 9.65 13.08 -29.03
CA PHE A 119 8.80 14.18 -29.50
C PHE A 119 8.79 15.44 -28.60
N ASN A 120 9.92 15.77 -27.96
CA ASN A 120 10.05 16.88 -27.00
C ASN A 120 9.05 16.79 -25.82
N ARG A 121 8.72 15.58 -25.37
CA ARG A 121 7.95 15.38 -24.14
C ARG A 121 8.72 15.90 -22.94
N HIS A 122 8.02 16.58 -22.05
CA HIS A 122 8.64 17.09 -20.83
C HIS A 122 9.11 15.93 -19.93
N TRP A 123 10.35 16.03 -19.41
CA TRP A 123 11.02 14.98 -18.63
C TRP A 123 10.18 14.37 -17.50
N LYS A 124 9.43 15.21 -16.75
CA LYS A 124 8.52 14.74 -15.69
C LYS A 124 7.47 13.75 -16.20
N VAL A 125 6.93 13.99 -17.40
CA VAL A 125 5.90 13.13 -18.01
C VAL A 125 6.52 11.80 -18.39
N CYS A 126 7.66 11.81 -19.08
CA CYS A 126 8.43 10.60 -19.42
C CYS A 126 8.74 9.77 -18.18
N ARG A 127 9.33 10.39 -17.15
CA ARG A 127 9.66 9.72 -15.89
C ARG A 127 8.43 9.09 -15.23
N SER A 128 7.33 9.85 -15.13
CA SER A 128 6.12 9.38 -14.47
C SER A 128 5.49 8.21 -15.23
N LYS A 129 5.42 8.31 -16.56
CA LYS A 129 4.88 7.26 -17.43
C LYS A 129 5.74 6.00 -17.42
N TRP A 130 7.05 6.16 -17.43
CA TRP A 130 7.97 5.03 -17.28
C TRP A 130 7.76 4.35 -15.92
N MET A 131 7.76 5.10 -14.81
CA MET A 131 7.49 4.53 -13.46
C MET A 131 6.14 3.81 -13.38
N GLU A 132 5.08 4.41 -13.94
CA GLU A 132 3.75 3.78 -14.02
C GLU A 132 3.78 2.47 -14.81
N SER A 133 4.58 2.40 -15.88
CA SER A 133 4.71 1.18 -16.68
C SER A 133 5.47 0.06 -15.97
N GLN A 134 6.27 0.39 -14.96
CA GLN A 134 6.96 -0.59 -14.12
C GLN A 134 6.15 -0.97 -12.87
N ALA A 135 4.98 -0.34 -12.66
CA ALA A 135 4.22 -0.48 -11.43
C ALA A 135 3.76 -1.91 -11.19
N THR A 136 4.08 -2.44 -10.02
CA THR A 136 3.74 -3.81 -9.67
C THR A 136 2.30 -3.92 -9.17
N SER A 137 1.61 -4.96 -9.63
CA SER A 137 0.28 -5.35 -9.14
C SER A 137 0.33 -5.70 -7.65
N ILE A 138 -0.63 -5.16 -6.87
CA ILE A 138 -0.74 -5.45 -5.42
C ILE A 138 -1.27 -6.87 -5.19
N VAL A 139 -2.09 -7.39 -6.12
CA VAL A 139 -2.68 -8.73 -6.01
C VAL A 139 -1.60 -9.78 -6.17
N ASP A 140 -0.77 -9.62 -7.20
CA ASP A 140 0.29 -10.58 -7.52
C ASP A 140 1.49 -10.43 -6.57
N HIS A 141 1.75 -9.21 -6.10
CA HIS A 141 2.87 -8.91 -5.23
C HIS A 141 2.41 -8.09 -4.02
N PRO A 142 1.97 -8.75 -2.93
CA PRO A 142 1.60 -8.10 -1.68
C PRO A 142 2.77 -7.34 -1.04
N TRP A 143 2.46 -6.40 -0.14
CA TRP A 143 3.47 -5.64 0.60
C TRP A 143 4.27 -6.53 1.54
N SER A 144 5.60 -6.49 1.43
CA SER A 144 6.50 -7.18 2.33
C SER A 144 6.77 -6.36 3.61
N ARG A 145 7.29 -7.02 4.65
CA ARG A 145 7.71 -6.32 5.89
C ARG A 145 8.88 -5.36 5.65
N GLU A 146 9.79 -5.70 4.73
CA GLU A 146 10.89 -4.83 4.32
C GLU A 146 10.35 -3.55 3.66
N GLU A 147 9.42 -3.72 2.71
CA GLU A 147 8.74 -2.61 2.05
C GLU A 147 8.02 -1.69 3.06
N ASP A 148 7.28 -2.28 4.00
CA ASP A 148 6.58 -1.52 5.05
C ASP A 148 7.56 -0.74 5.94
N THR A 149 8.69 -1.35 6.31
CA THR A 149 9.71 -0.73 7.15
C THR A 149 10.35 0.46 6.43
N ILE A 150 10.75 0.27 5.17
CA ILE A 150 11.36 1.33 4.35
C ILE A 150 10.37 2.46 4.12
N LEU A 151 9.11 2.16 3.79
CA LEU A 151 8.07 3.16 3.59
C LEU A 151 7.86 4.01 4.85
N ALA A 152 7.86 3.38 6.04
CA ALA A 152 7.71 4.10 7.30
C ALA A 152 8.89 5.03 7.59
N GLN A 153 10.11 4.53 7.45
CA GLN A 153 11.33 5.33 7.64
C GLN A 153 11.39 6.53 6.69
N LEU A 154 11.05 6.31 5.41
CA LEU A 154 11.01 7.39 4.42
C LEU A 154 9.93 8.42 4.75
N TYR A 155 8.73 7.98 5.15
CA TYR A 155 7.68 8.91 5.54
C TYR A 155 8.13 9.78 6.72
N GLU A 156 8.70 9.19 7.77
CA GLU A 156 9.21 9.92 8.93
C GLU A 156 10.33 10.91 8.57
N LYS A 157 11.28 10.48 7.74
CA LYS A 157 12.35 11.35 7.23
C LYS A 157 11.81 12.58 6.50
N HIS A 158 10.82 12.40 5.61
CA HIS A 158 10.20 13.51 4.88
C HIS A 158 9.30 14.35 5.79
N ALA A 159 8.62 13.73 6.76
CA ALA A 159 7.82 14.41 7.78
C ALA A 159 8.67 15.38 8.62
N GLN A 160 9.86 14.96 9.08
CA GLN A 160 10.81 15.82 9.81
C GLN A 160 11.23 17.07 9.03
N GLN A 161 11.18 17.02 7.70
CA GLN A 161 11.46 18.15 6.80
C GLN A 161 10.20 18.99 6.48
N ASN A 162 9.09 18.75 7.17
CA ASN A 162 7.77 19.31 6.88
C ASN A 162 7.23 18.98 5.46
N ARG A 163 7.55 17.79 4.92
CA ARG A 163 7.17 17.35 3.57
C ARG A 163 6.16 16.20 3.56
N TYR A 164 5.05 16.35 4.30
CA TYR A 164 4.06 15.29 4.61
C TYR A 164 3.26 14.66 3.45
N ASN A 165 3.48 15.06 2.20
CA ASN A 165 2.68 14.60 1.05
C ASN A 165 3.51 14.32 -0.22
N LYS A 166 4.82 14.08 -0.07
CA LYS A 166 5.71 13.81 -1.21
C LYS A 166 5.71 12.33 -1.61
N TRP A 167 4.52 11.76 -1.79
CA TRP A 167 4.35 10.32 -2.06
C TRP A 167 5.05 9.84 -3.32
N SER A 168 5.07 10.62 -4.40
CA SER A 168 5.81 10.28 -5.62
C SER A 168 7.33 10.24 -5.40
N LEU A 169 7.85 11.10 -4.52
CA LEU A 169 9.27 11.11 -4.16
C LEU A 169 9.58 9.95 -3.22
N ILE A 170 8.74 9.71 -2.21
CA ILE A 170 8.87 8.58 -1.29
C ILE A 170 8.85 7.25 -2.05
N SER A 171 7.89 7.07 -2.97
CA SER A 171 7.79 5.89 -3.84
C SER A 171 9.08 5.64 -4.63
N MET A 172 9.66 6.69 -5.18
CA MET A 172 10.89 6.60 -5.96
C MET A 172 12.13 6.33 -5.10
N GLU A 173 12.25 6.97 -3.93
CA GLU A 173 13.31 6.66 -2.97
C GLU A 173 13.18 5.22 -2.46
N MET A 174 11.96 4.78 -2.19
CA MET A 174 11.66 3.41 -1.77
C MET A 174 12.09 2.40 -2.82
N SER A 175 11.74 2.60 -4.10
CA SER A 175 12.16 1.70 -5.19
C SER A 175 13.68 1.64 -5.39
N LYS A 176 14.45 2.61 -4.89
CA LYS A 176 15.92 2.55 -4.92
C LYS A 176 16.50 1.75 -3.75
N LEU A 177 15.81 1.74 -2.61
CA LEU A 177 16.30 1.14 -1.37
C LEU A 177 15.85 -0.30 -1.20
N CYS A 178 14.67 -0.65 -1.70
CA CYS A 178 14.16 -2.01 -1.65
C CYS A 178 15.00 -2.94 -2.54
N LYS A 179 15.32 -4.13 -2.02
CA LYS A 179 16.00 -5.18 -2.80
C LYS A 179 15.07 -5.87 -3.80
N SER A 180 13.76 -5.75 -3.62
CA SER A 180 12.78 -6.30 -4.55
C SER A 180 12.78 -5.52 -5.86
N ASN A 181 12.59 -6.22 -6.98
CA ASN A 181 12.40 -5.58 -8.29
C ASN A 181 10.99 -4.95 -8.45
N HIS A 182 10.26 -4.74 -7.35
CA HIS A 182 8.88 -4.24 -7.40
C HIS A 182 8.85 -2.71 -7.31
N VAL A 183 8.17 -2.07 -8.26
CA VAL A 183 7.97 -0.62 -8.24
C VAL A 183 6.61 -0.33 -7.64
N ARG A 184 6.60 0.34 -6.47
CA ARG A 184 5.39 0.87 -5.84
C ARG A 184 5.20 2.31 -6.26
N LEU A 185 4.01 2.66 -6.72
CA LEU A 185 3.65 4.05 -7.05
C LEU A 185 3.31 4.87 -5.81
N GLY A 186 3.42 6.20 -5.92
CA GLY A 186 3.09 7.11 -4.83
C GLY A 186 1.67 6.93 -4.28
N LYS A 187 0.69 6.64 -5.16
CA LYS A 187 -0.68 6.33 -4.74
C LYS A 187 -0.72 5.07 -3.85
N GLN A 188 -0.04 4.00 -4.26
CA GLN A 188 0.02 2.74 -3.50
C GLN A 188 0.72 2.95 -2.15
N CYS A 189 1.82 3.70 -2.13
CA CYS A 189 2.54 4.06 -0.91
C CYS A 189 1.65 4.85 0.06
N ARG A 190 0.93 5.87 -0.44
CA ARG A 190 -0.03 6.64 0.36
C ARG A 190 -1.12 5.74 0.93
N GLU A 191 -1.74 4.92 0.10
CA GLU A 191 -2.80 4.02 0.52
C GLU A 191 -2.32 3.01 1.57
N ARG A 192 -1.11 2.48 1.42
CA ARG A 192 -0.49 1.58 2.41
C ARG A 192 -0.25 2.30 3.73
N TRP A 193 0.29 3.51 3.70
CA TRP A 193 0.55 4.31 4.90
C TRP A 193 -0.74 4.61 5.66
N ILE A 194 -1.70 5.27 5.00
CA ILE A 194 -2.91 5.76 5.68
C ILE A 194 -3.79 4.63 6.20
N ASN A 195 -3.74 3.44 5.60
CA ASN A 195 -4.61 2.32 5.98
C ASN A 195 -3.97 1.30 6.92
N LYS A 196 -2.63 1.24 7.00
CA LYS A 196 -1.94 0.14 7.71
C LYS A 196 -0.73 0.58 8.54
N LEU A 197 0.10 1.48 8.02
CA LEU A 197 1.39 1.78 8.68
C LEU A 197 1.32 2.95 9.65
N ASN A 198 0.45 3.93 9.39
CA ASN A 198 0.28 5.07 10.27
C ASN A 198 0.00 4.59 11.73
N PRO A 199 0.84 4.97 12.71
CA PRO A 199 0.68 4.54 14.11
C PRO A 199 -0.66 4.91 14.75
N LEU A 200 -1.33 5.94 14.23
CA LEU A 200 -2.66 6.37 14.68
C LEU A 200 -3.78 5.40 14.28
N VAL A 201 -3.51 4.45 13.37
CA VAL A 201 -4.49 3.49 12.90
C VAL A 201 -4.60 2.32 13.88
N GLU A 202 -5.81 2.08 14.37
CA GLU A 202 -6.14 1.00 15.29
C GLU A 202 -6.14 -0.35 14.57
N LYS A 203 -5.35 -1.30 15.10
CA LYS A 203 -5.10 -2.63 14.50
C LYS A 203 -5.78 -3.75 15.27
N GLY A 204 -6.35 -3.46 16.44
CA GLY A 204 -7.07 -4.43 17.27
C GLY A 204 -8.33 -5.00 16.62
N PRO A 205 -8.92 -6.06 17.24
CA PRO A 205 -10.18 -6.64 16.79
C PRO A 205 -11.31 -5.61 16.84
N TRP A 206 -12.39 -5.88 16.11
CA TRP A 206 -13.62 -5.08 16.19
C TRP A 206 -14.43 -5.51 17.40
N TYR A 207 -14.76 -4.56 18.27
CA TYR A 207 -15.68 -4.78 19.38
C TYR A 207 -17.13 -4.61 18.92
N LYS A 208 -18.06 -5.30 19.59
CA LYS A 208 -19.50 -5.21 19.28
C LYS A 208 -20.01 -3.77 19.36
N GLU A 209 -19.52 -3.02 20.33
CA GLU A 209 -19.83 -1.61 20.52
C GLU A 209 -19.36 -0.75 19.34
N GLU A 210 -18.19 -1.07 18.77
CA GLU A 210 -17.69 -0.41 17.56
C GLU A 210 -18.54 -0.77 16.33
N GLU A 211 -18.99 -2.03 16.22
CA GLU A 211 -19.89 -2.46 15.14
C GLU A 211 -21.24 -1.74 15.20
N ILE A 212 -21.85 -1.68 16.38
CA ILE A 212 -23.10 -0.95 16.61
C ILE A 212 -22.90 0.53 16.23
N LYS A 213 -21.81 1.13 16.68
CA LYS A 213 -21.47 2.53 16.34
C LYS A 213 -21.31 2.74 14.84
N LEU A 214 -20.66 1.81 14.15
CA LEU A 214 -20.50 1.84 12.69
C LEU A 214 -21.85 1.77 11.98
N LEU A 215 -22.71 0.82 12.35
CA LEU A 215 -24.02 0.63 11.72
C LEU A 215 -24.94 1.85 11.93
N ILE A 216 -24.99 2.40 13.16
CA ILE A 216 -25.73 3.64 13.45
C ILE A 216 -25.21 4.80 12.59
N ALA A 217 -23.88 4.92 12.45
CA ALA A 217 -23.31 5.98 11.63
C ALA A 217 -23.66 5.81 10.14
N VAL A 218 -23.75 4.57 9.64
CA VAL A 218 -24.18 4.30 8.26
C VAL A 218 -25.66 4.65 8.06
N LEU A 219 -26.55 4.37 9.03
CA LEU A 219 -27.95 4.81 8.96
C LEU A 219 -28.06 6.34 8.91
N ASN A 220 -27.28 7.05 9.73
CA ASN A 220 -27.37 8.51 9.83
C ASN A 220 -26.72 9.26 8.66
N PHE A 221 -25.59 8.76 8.15
CA PHE A 221 -24.76 9.48 7.18
C PHE A 221 -24.66 8.80 5.81
N GLY A 222 -25.20 7.58 5.66
CA GLY A 222 -24.96 6.70 4.52
C GLY A 222 -23.54 6.15 4.49
N LYS A 223 -23.13 5.57 3.34
CA LYS A 223 -21.80 4.98 3.11
C LYS A 223 -20.68 6.03 2.92
N LYS A 224 -20.76 7.15 3.64
CA LYS A 224 -19.76 8.24 3.65
C LYS A 224 -18.59 7.88 4.58
N TRP A 225 -17.81 6.88 4.20
CA TRP A 225 -16.78 6.26 5.04
C TRP A 225 -15.74 7.24 5.60
N SER A 226 -15.27 8.19 4.79
CA SER A 226 -14.32 9.22 5.23
C SER A 226 -14.90 10.14 6.30
N LEU A 227 -16.18 10.50 6.18
CA LEU A 227 -16.89 11.28 7.19
C LEU A 227 -17.01 10.48 8.48
N ILE A 228 -17.50 9.24 8.42
CA ILE A 228 -17.70 8.36 9.58
C ILE A 228 -16.38 8.10 10.32
N SER A 229 -15.30 7.80 9.58
CA SER A 229 -13.94 7.64 10.14
C SER A 229 -13.55 8.86 10.97
N ARG A 230 -13.77 10.06 10.44
CA ARG A 230 -13.39 11.31 11.09
C ARG A 230 -14.27 11.65 12.30
N THR A 231 -15.59 11.57 12.17
CA THR A 231 -16.53 12.06 13.19
C THR A 231 -16.83 11.04 14.29
N ASN A 232 -16.87 9.74 13.95
CA ASN A 232 -17.27 8.69 14.88
C ASN A 232 -16.07 7.89 15.41
N PHE A 233 -14.95 7.85 14.68
CA PHE A 233 -13.79 7.04 15.05
C PHE A 233 -12.49 7.84 15.19
N ASN A 234 -12.54 9.18 15.16
CA ASN A 234 -11.39 10.06 15.31
C ASN A 234 -10.20 9.70 14.39
N ASN A 235 -10.49 9.18 13.19
CA ASN A 235 -9.52 8.64 12.22
C ASN A 235 -8.70 7.42 12.68
N GLN A 236 -9.02 6.82 13.83
CA GLN A 236 -8.35 5.61 14.32
C GLN A 236 -8.78 4.37 13.52
N ARG A 237 -10.06 4.29 13.12
CA ARG A 237 -10.55 3.31 12.15
C ARG A 237 -10.70 3.97 10.79
N THR A 238 -9.89 3.56 9.82
CA THR A 238 -9.84 4.19 8.49
C THR A 238 -11.08 3.90 7.65
N GLU A 239 -11.36 4.74 6.66
CA GLU A 239 -12.47 4.54 5.71
C GLU A 239 -12.49 3.14 5.09
N ASN A 240 -11.32 2.58 4.79
CA ASN A 240 -11.19 1.25 4.22
C ASN A 240 -11.53 0.15 5.25
N CYS A 241 -11.10 0.31 6.50
CA CYS A 241 -11.45 -0.60 7.59
C CYS A 241 -12.97 -0.58 7.86
N LEU A 242 -13.59 0.59 7.88
CA LEU A 242 -15.04 0.74 8.09
C LEU A 242 -15.85 0.06 6.97
N LYS A 243 -15.54 0.37 5.71
CA LYS A 243 -16.20 -0.25 4.54
C LYS A 243 -16.08 -1.78 4.58
N ASN A 244 -14.87 -2.29 4.82
CA ASN A 244 -14.63 -3.73 4.88
C ASN A 244 -15.38 -4.38 6.04
N ARG A 245 -15.42 -3.73 7.21
CA ARG A 245 -16.15 -4.25 8.36
C ARG A 245 -17.65 -4.29 8.09
N PHE A 246 -18.21 -3.20 7.55
CA PHE A 246 -19.61 -3.13 7.16
C PHE A 246 -19.99 -4.26 6.21
N HIS A 247 -19.25 -4.46 5.11
CA HIS A 247 -19.52 -5.58 4.19
C HIS A 247 -19.41 -6.95 4.86
N THR A 248 -18.48 -7.11 5.80
CA THR A 248 -18.33 -8.36 6.58
C THR A 248 -19.55 -8.61 7.46
N ILE A 249 -20.06 -7.59 8.13
CA ILE A 249 -21.28 -7.66 8.94
C ILE A 249 -22.46 -8.03 8.07
N ILE A 250 -22.75 -7.26 7.01
CA ILE A 250 -23.90 -7.50 6.13
C ILE A 250 -23.85 -8.91 5.57
N LYS A 251 -22.72 -9.34 5.01
CA LYS A 251 -22.57 -10.71 4.47
C LYS A 251 -22.81 -11.79 5.53
N ARG A 252 -22.25 -11.63 6.74
CA ARG A 252 -22.42 -12.59 7.84
C ARG A 252 -23.89 -12.76 8.20
N GLU A 253 -24.62 -11.65 8.30
CA GLU A 253 -26.01 -11.65 8.72
C GLU A 253 -26.94 -12.11 7.59
N SER A 254 -26.76 -11.65 6.35
CA SER A 254 -27.50 -12.16 5.19
C SER A 254 -27.40 -13.68 5.04
N SER A 255 -26.21 -14.26 5.23
CA SER A 255 -26.05 -15.72 5.21
C SER A 255 -26.72 -16.46 6.38
N LYS A 256 -26.96 -15.82 7.53
CA LYS A 256 -27.79 -16.42 8.60
C LYS A 256 -29.25 -16.46 8.19
N PHE A 257 -29.74 -15.38 7.57
CA PHE A 257 -31.12 -15.33 7.05
C PHE A 257 -31.36 -16.38 5.97
N GLU A 258 -30.44 -16.54 5.01
CA GLU A 258 -30.55 -17.55 3.95
C GLU A 258 -30.59 -18.99 4.51
N LYS A 259 -29.77 -19.30 5.52
CA LYS A 259 -29.79 -20.62 6.19
C LYS A 259 -31.12 -20.86 6.94
N ASN A 260 -31.69 -19.83 7.54
CA ASN A 260 -32.98 -19.91 8.22
C ASN A 260 -34.18 -19.92 7.25
N GLN A 261 -33.99 -19.44 6.01
CA GLN A 261 -35.02 -19.33 4.97
C GLN A 261 -34.85 -20.34 3.83
N THR A 262 -34.43 -21.58 4.11
CA THR A 262 -34.40 -22.66 3.09
C THR A 262 -35.83 -23.12 2.71
N GLN A 263 -36.67 -22.21 2.23
CA GLN A 263 -37.84 -22.39 1.36
C GLN A 263 -38.44 -21.01 1.02
N LYS A 264 -37.76 -20.25 0.15
CA LYS A 264 -38.40 -19.48 -0.94
C LYS A 264 -37.31 -18.83 -1.79
N GLN A 265 -37.33 -19.15 -3.08
CA GLN A 265 -36.65 -18.38 -4.11
C GLN A 265 -37.12 -16.92 -4.03
N ILE A 266 -36.22 -15.98 -4.30
CA ILE A 266 -36.39 -14.97 -5.36
C ILE A 266 -35.14 -14.10 -5.43
N SER A 267 -34.64 -13.96 -6.66
CA SER A 267 -33.71 -12.92 -7.09
C SER A 267 -34.43 -11.57 -7.04
N GLN A 268 -34.03 -10.67 -6.13
CA GLN A 268 -34.48 -9.29 -6.12
C GLN A 268 -33.30 -8.35 -5.88
N GLU A 269 -33.22 -7.28 -6.67
CA GLU A 269 -32.38 -6.13 -6.38
C GLU A 269 -32.84 -5.54 -5.05
N GLN A 270 -31.99 -5.62 -4.02
CA GLN A 270 -32.29 -5.04 -2.70
C GLN A 270 -32.42 -3.53 -2.83
N THR A 271 -33.58 -3.00 -2.40
CA THR A 271 -33.77 -1.56 -2.34
C THR A 271 -33.00 -0.99 -1.15
N GLN A 272 -32.69 0.31 -1.18
CA GLN A 272 -31.99 0.98 -0.08
C GLN A 272 -32.76 0.85 1.26
N GLU A 273 -34.10 0.83 1.19
CA GLU A 273 -34.96 0.68 2.35
C GLU A 273 -34.86 -0.73 2.99
N ASP A 274 -34.63 -1.76 2.17
CA ASP A 274 -34.41 -3.13 2.66
C ASP A 274 -33.05 -3.26 3.38
N GLU A 275 -32.02 -2.58 2.88
CA GLU A 275 -30.70 -2.54 3.52
C GLU A 275 -30.76 -1.81 4.87
N GLU A 276 -31.49 -0.69 4.95
CA GLU A 276 -31.68 0.06 6.20
C GLU A 276 -32.40 -0.76 7.27
N LYS A 277 -33.50 -1.45 6.90
CA LYS A 277 -34.23 -2.35 7.82
C LYS A 277 -33.35 -3.51 8.30
N LEU A 278 -32.56 -4.10 7.41
CA LEU A 278 -31.60 -5.14 7.79
C LEU A 278 -30.58 -4.60 8.80
N ILE A 279 -30.03 -3.41 8.57
CA ILE A 279 -29.08 -2.78 9.50
C ILE A 279 -29.72 -2.55 10.88
N GLU A 280 -30.95 -2.04 10.94
CA GLU A 280 -31.68 -1.83 12.19
C GLU A 280 -31.86 -3.13 12.98
N GLN A 281 -32.24 -4.21 12.30
CA GLN A 281 -32.36 -5.52 12.91
C GLN A 281 -31.02 -6.01 13.49
N ILE A 282 -29.93 -5.89 12.73
CA ILE A 282 -28.60 -6.30 13.17
C ILE A 282 -28.16 -5.50 14.41
N ILE A 283 -28.44 -4.19 14.43
CA ILE A 283 -28.15 -3.34 15.60
C ILE A 283 -28.86 -3.87 16.84
N GLN A 284 -30.13 -4.27 16.71
CA GLN A 284 -30.92 -4.77 17.83
C GLN A 284 -30.35 -6.09 18.38
N GLU A 285 -30.04 -7.05 17.50
CA GLU A 285 -29.44 -8.33 17.88
C GLU A 285 -28.08 -8.14 18.57
N LEU A 286 -27.21 -7.27 18.02
CA LEU A 286 -25.90 -7.00 18.63
C LEU A 286 -26.01 -6.34 20.02
N LYS A 287 -27.02 -5.48 20.24
CA LYS A 287 -27.28 -4.89 21.56
C LYS A 287 -27.72 -5.95 22.57
N GLU A 288 -28.62 -6.85 22.17
CA GLU A 288 -29.08 -7.95 23.01
C GLU A 288 -27.93 -8.90 23.37
N GLU A 289 -27.08 -9.25 22.40
CA GLU A 289 -25.89 -10.07 22.66
C GLU A 289 -24.89 -9.38 23.61
N SER A 290 -24.64 -8.07 23.43
CA SER A 290 -23.74 -7.32 24.32
C SER A 290 -24.29 -7.29 25.76
N PHE A 291 -25.60 -7.12 25.92
CA PHE A 291 -26.27 -7.15 27.22
C PHE A 291 -26.16 -8.53 27.91
N LEU A 292 -26.43 -9.61 27.18
CA LEU A 292 -26.28 -10.99 27.70
C LEU A 292 -24.83 -11.30 28.11
N GLN A 293 -23.86 -10.82 27.32
CA GLN A 293 -22.44 -11.00 27.61
C GLN A 293 -22.03 -10.25 28.89
N GLN A 294 -22.51 -9.01 29.09
CA GLN A 294 -22.31 -8.26 30.33
C GLN A 294 -22.92 -8.97 31.54
N GLN A 295 -24.14 -9.51 31.43
CA GLN A 295 -24.75 -10.27 32.52
C GLN A 295 -23.96 -11.55 32.86
N SER A 296 -23.48 -12.27 31.86
CA SER A 296 -22.63 -13.46 32.03
C SER A 296 -21.30 -13.12 32.73
N ASP A 297 -20.66 -12.01 32.34
CA ASP A 297 -19.42 -11.53 32.95
C ASP A 297 -19.63 -11.09 34.40
N ILE A 298 -20.78 -10.49 34.72
CA ILE A 298 -21.17 -10.16 36.10
C ILE A 298 -21.37 -11.45 36.90
N CYS A 299 -22.10 -12.42 36.38
CA CYS A 299 -22.33 -13.72 37.02
C CYS A 299 -21.03 -14.49 37.28
N THR A 300 -20.10 -14.50 36.32
CA THR A 300 -18.80 -15.16 36.48
C THR A 300 -17.89 -14.43 37.46
N LYS A 301 -17.89 -13.09 37.48
CA LYS A 301 -17.20 -12.29 38.50
C LYS A 301 -17.80 -12.52 39.89
N GLN A 302 -19.12 -12.56 40.02
CA GLN A 302 -19.80 -12.87 41.29
C GLN A 302 -19.51 -14.29 41.76
N ARG A 303 -19.54 -15.30 40.87
CA ARG A 303 -19.14 -16.67 41.22
C ARG A 303 -17.69 -16.74 41.71
N LYS A 304 -16.75 -16.11 41.01
CA LYS A 304 -15.33 -16.03 41.46
C LYS A 304 -15.21 -15.34 42.83
N LYS A 305 -15.97 -14.27 43.07
CA LYS A 305 -16.00 -13.58 44.37
C LYS A 305 -16.56 -14.49 45.48
N ILE A 306 -17.66 -15.19 45.23
CA ILE A 306 -18.23 -16.19 46.15
C ILE A 306 -17.22 -17.31 46.42
N THR A 307 -16.53 -17.82 45.41
CA THR A 307 -15.49 -18.85 45.57
C THR A 307 -14.34 -18.37 46.44
N ILE A 308 -13.89 -17.12 46.28
CA ILE A 308 -12.85 -16.51 47.12
C ILE A 308 -13.35 -16.31 48.56
N GLU A 309 -14.56 -15.78 48.75
CA GLU A 309 -15.16 -15.62 50.10
C GLU A 309 -15.43 -16.97 50.80
N GLN A 310 -15.70 -18.04 50.04
CA GLN A 310 -15.82 -19.40 50.58
C GLN A 310 -14.46 -20.00 50.96
N LEU A 311 -13.39 -19.68 50.21
CA LEU A 311 -12.01 -20.04 50.59
C LEU A 311 -11.58 -19.29 51.86
N ASP A 312 -11.92 -18.01 52.00
CA ASP A 312 -11.63 -17.22 53.20
C ASP A 312 -12.44 -17.69 54.42
N LYS A 313 -13.69 -18.14 54.24
CA LYS A 313 -14.50 -18.75 55.32
C LYS A 313 -14.00 -20.14 55.74
N ASN A 314 -13.34 -20.88 54.85
CA ASN A 314 -12.63 -22.11 55.20
C ASN A 314 -11.28 -21.86 55.90
N PHE A 315 -10.80 -20.61 55.89
CA PHE A 315 -9.70 -20.12 56.72
C PHE A 315 -10.23 -19.41 57.98
N ASN A 316 -11.23 -20.00 58.65
CA ASN A 316 -11.62 -19.51 59.98
C ASN A 316 -10.66 -20.07 61.04
N PHE A 317 -9.70 -19.23 61.44
CA PHE A 317 -8.86 -19.41 62.62
C PHE A 317 -9.74 -19.45 63.89
N ASN A 318 -10.25 -20.62 64.26
CA ASN A 318 -10.50 -20.94 65.67
C ASN A 318 -10.79 -22.43 65.90
N ASP A 319 -9.85 -23.30 65.54
CA ASP A 319 -9.77 -24.59 66.23
C ASP A 319 -8.45 -24.67 67.00
N ASN A 320 -8.59 -24.58 68.31
CA ASN A 320 -7.56 -24.45 69.33
C ASN A 320 -6.85 -25.79 69.59
N THR A 321 -6.49 -26.52 68.54
CA THR A 321 -5.71 -27.74 68.69
C THR A 321 -4.54 -27.74 67.72
N ILE A 322 -3.34 -27.61 68.32
CA ILE A 322 -2.00 -27.84 67.77
C ILE A 322 -1.21 -26.57 67.39
N GLN A 323 -1.23 -25.58 68.29
CA GLN A 323 -0.08 -24.73 68.64
C GLN A 323 1.12 -25.51 69.24
N ILE A 324 1.27 -26.82 69.00
CA ILE A 324 2.36 -27.65 69.58
C ILE A 324 3.27 -28.31 68.53
N ALA A 325 2.95 -28.29 67.23
CA ALA A 325 3.79 -28.99 66.23
C ALA A 325 4.92 -28.15 65.59
N ILE A 326 4.91 -26.81 65.70
CA ILE A 326 5.87 -25.96 64.95
C ILE A 326 7.01 -25.40 65.82
N ILE A 327 6.91 -25.42 67.16
CA ILE A 327 7.99 -24.91 68.04
C ILE A 327 8.86 -26.03 68.65
N LYS A 328 8.49 -27.31 68.53
CA LYS A 328 9.28 -28.45 69.05
C LYS A 328 10.06 -29.29 68.04
N LYS A 329 10.14 -28.90 66.76
CA LYS A 329 10.97 -29.60 65.75
C LYS A 329 12.14 -28.76 65.20
N ASN A 330 12.42 -27.61 65.80
CA ASN A 330 13.66 -26.83 65.60
C ASN A 330 14.73 -27.09 66.70
N LYS A 331 14.60 -28.20 67.44
CA LYS A 331 15.65 -28.77 68.29
C LYS A 331 15.72 -30.27 68.01
N ILE A 332 16.46 -30.65 66.98
CA ILE A 332 17.20 -31.90 66.75
C ILE A 332 17.65 -31.82 65.28
N ASN A 333 18.96 -31.65 65.09
CA ASN A 333 19.76 -31.59 63.84
C ASN A 333 20.68 -30.35 63.75
N ALA A 334 21.08 -29.81 64.90
CA ALA A 334 22.46 -29.36 65.09
C ALA A 334 23.12 -30.37 66.05
N VAL A 335 24.34 -30.81 65.71
CA VAL A 335 25.24 -31.71 66.44
C VAL A 335 24.98 -33.21 66.25
N LEU A 336 25.57 -33.79 65.20
CA LEU A 336 26.83 -34.57 65.26
C LEU A 336 27.39 -34.76 63.85
#